data_AF-C2KUX8-F1
#
_entry.id   AF-C2KUX8-F1
#
_cell.length_a   1.000
_cell.length_b   1.000
_cell.length_c   1.000
_cell.angle_alpha   90.00
_cell.angle_beta   90.00
_cell.angle_gamma   90.00
#
_symmetry.space_group_name_H-M   'P 1'
#
loop_
_entity.id
_entity.type
_entity.pdbx_description
1 polymer ?
#
loop_
_entity_poly.entity_id
_entity_poly.type
_entity_poly.pdbx_seq_one_letter_code
_entity_poly.pdbx_strand_id
1 'polypeptide(L)'
;MKEYIATFHTHFSAMMSGKKMEAAGISYSLEPVPRSLSSSCGTCIRFQAEDWKEEWMDKDCDSIYEVLGEKDKNPEYQKIISLS
;
A
#
# COMPACT_ATOMS: atom_id res chain seq x y z
N MET A 1 -8.48 -9.12 10.23
CA MET A 1 -8.15 -8.36 9.02
C MET A 1 -7.00 -7.45 9.36
N LYS A 2 -5.95 -7.48 8.53
CA LYS A 2 -4.76 -6.65 8.69
C LYS A 2 -4.84 -5.50 7.70
N GLU A 3 -4.11 -4.44 8.00
CA GLU A 3 -4.04 -3.28 7.14
C GLU A 3 -2.66 -3.17 6.51
N TYR A 4 -2.67 -2.90 5.21
CA TYR A 4 -1.48 -2.84 4.39
C TYR A 4 -1.40 -1.52 3.65
N ILE A 5 -0.18 -1.05 3.41
CA ILE A 5 0.13 0.09 2.57
C ILE A 5 1.08 -0.36 1.48
N ALA A 6 0.64 -0.28 0.23
CA ALA A 6 1.50 -0.48 -0.94
C ALA A 6 1.95 0.88 -1.49
N THR A 7 3.26 1.09 -1.62
CA THR A 7 3.86 2.28 -2.24
C THR A 7 4.15 2.02 -3.71
N PHE A 8 4.02 3.06 -4.53
CA PHE A 8 4.24 2.98 -5.97
C PHE A 8 5.10 4.14 -6.45
N HIS A 9 5.92 3.90 -7.47
CA HIS A 9 6.70 4.96 -8.12
C HIS A 9 5.84 5.86 -9.00
N THR A 10 4.67 5.37 -9.47
CA THR A 10 3.77 6.13 -10.33
C THR A 10 2.33 6.08 -9.83
N HIS A 11 1.58 7.18 -10.06
CA HIS A 11 0.15 7.23 -9.76
C HIS A 11 -0.65 6.21 -10.60
N PHE A 12 -0.21 5.95 -11.83
CA PHE A 12 -0.86 5.00 -12.74
C PHE A 12 -0.82 3.57 -12.17
N SER A 13 0.33 3.13 -11.70
CA SER A 13 0.49 1.78 -11.12
C SER A 13 -0.30 1.63 -9.81
N ALA A 14 -0.43 2.71 -9.03
CA ALA A 14 -1.34 2.74 -7.88
C ALA A 14 -2.81 2.58 -8.32
N MET A 15 -3.28 3.33 -9.32
CA MET A 15 -4.65 3.17 -9.83
C MET A 15 -4.92 1.76 -10.39
N MET A 16 -3.96 1.19 -11.13
CA MET A 16 -4.09 -0.16 -11.71
C MET A 16 -4.18 -1.23 -10.63
N SER A 17 -3.35 -1.13 -9.58
CA SER A 17 -3.41 -2.06 -8.43
C SER A 17 -4.74 -1.92 -7.69
N GLY A 18 -5.24 -0.68 -7.52
CA GLY A 18 -6.55 -0.42 -6.92
C GLY A 18 -7.68 -1.09 -7.70
N LYS A 19 -7.65 -1.02 -9.05
CA LYS A 19 -8.64 -1.74 -9.89
C LYS A 19 -8.58 -3.25 -9.73
N LYS A 20 -7.38 -3.84 -9.57
CA LYS A 20 -7.23 -5.29 -9.32
C LYS A 20 -7.82 -5.67 -7.96
N MET A 21 -7.58 -4.85 -6.93
CA MET A 21 -8.17 -5.02 -5.60
C MET A 21 -9.70 -4.88 -5.63
N GLU A 22 -10.23 -3.90 -6.36
CA GLU A 22 -11.67 -3.72 -6.55
C GLU A 22 -12.30 -4.95 -7.18
N ALA A 23 -11.68 -5.50 -8.24
CA ALA A 23 -12.13 -6.71 -8.91
C ALA A 23 -12.05 -7.96 -8.01
N ALA A 24 -11.13 -7.96 -7.04
CA ALA A 24 -11.01 -9.00 -6.02
C ALA A 24 -11.95 -8.79 -4.82
N GLY A 25 -12.73 -7.70 -4.78
CA GLY A 25 -13.61 -7.35 -3.67
C GLY A 25 -12.87 -6.88 -2.41
N ILE A 26 -11.64 -6.39 -2.55
CA ILE A 26 -10.82 -5.90 -1.46
C ILE A 26 -11.06 -4.40 -1.28
N SER A 27 -11.36 -3.99 -0.04
CA SER A 27 -11.49 -2.58 0.31
C SER A 27 -10.13 -1.88 0.27
N TYR A 28 -10.03 -0.85 -0.57
CA TYR A 28 -8.80 -0.06 -0.74
C TYR A 28 -9.09 1.45 -0.79
N SER A 29 -8.09 2.24 -0.45
CA SER A 29 -8.09 3.71 -0.46
C SER A 29 -6.77 4.22 -1.04
N LEU A 30 -6.86 5.13 -2.00
CA LEU A 30 -5.68 5.83 -2.54
C LEU A 30 -5.36 7.03 -1.66
N GLU A 31 -4.15 7.05 -1.11
CA GLU A 31 -3.69 8.08 -0.20
C GLU A 31 -2.29 8.56 -0.60
N PRO A 32 -1.88 9.80 -0.27
CA PRO A 32 -0.48 10.20 -0.41
C PRO A 32 0.39 9.41 0.56
N VAL A 33 1.60 9.02 0.12
CA VAL A 33 2.54 8.27 0.96
C VAL A 33 2.82 9.05 2.25
N PRO A 34 2.67 8.42 3.44
CA PRO A 34 3.05 9.04 4.70
C PRO A 34 4.50 9.51 4.68
N ARG A 35 4.76 10.73 5.18
CA ARG A 35 6.13 11.27 5.28
C ARG A 35 7.09 10.35 6.06
N SER A 36 6.56 9.56 6.98
CA SER A 36 7.33 8.57 7.75
C SER A 36 7.84 7.39 6.89
N LEU A 37 7.19 7.11 5.76
CA LEU A 37 7.53 6.00 4.86
C LEU A 37 8.41 6.43 3.69
N SER A 38 8.23 7.64 3.14
CA SER A 38 9.15 8.19 2.12
C SER A 38 8.97 9.70 1.90
N SER A 39 10.04 10.36 1.44
CA SER A 39 10.13 11.82 1.23
C SER A 39 9.99 12.25 -0.25
N SER A 40 9.58 11.35 -1.15
CA SER A 40 9.43 11.68 -2.58
C SER A 40 8.26 10.98 -3.27
N CYS A 41 7.24 11.81 -3.59
CA CYS A 41 6.32 11.75 -4.74
C CYS A 41 5.60 10.44 -5.09
N GLY A 42 5.23 9.60 -4.13
CA GLY A 42 4.37 8.44 -4.39
C GLY A 42 2.91 8.65 -3.99
N THR A 43 1.99 8.04 -4.75
CA THR A 43 0.65 7.66 -4.25
C THR A 43 0.78 6.26 -3.66
N CYS A 44 0.23 6.02 -2.48
CA CYS A 44 0.09 4.68 -1.92
C CYS A 44 -1.36 4.22 -1.96
N ILE A 45 -1.54 2.91 -1.89
CA ILE A 45 -2.82 2.30 -1.60
C ILE A 45 -2.79 1.75 -0.19
N ARG A 46 -3.73 2.19 0.63
CA ARG A 46 -4.07 1.53 1.89
C ARG A 46 -5.18 0.53 1.63
N PHE A 47 -5.02 -0.72 2.04
CA PHE A 47 -6.05 -1.74 1.85
C PHE A 47 -6.11 -2.68 3.04
N GLN A 48 -7.28 -3.26 3.28
CA GLN A 48 -7.50 -4.22 4.36
C GLN A 48 -7.74 -5.61 3.79
N ALA A 49 -6.90 -6.57 4.18
CA ALA A 49 -6.97 -7.94 3.72
C ALA A 49 -6.49 -8.90 4.83
N GLU A 50 -6.73 -10.19 4.66
CA GLU A 50 -6.12 -11.20 5.55
C GLU A 50 -4.61 -11.30 5.33
N ASP A 51 -4.21 -11.30 4.05
CA ASP A 51 -2.83 -11.26 3.60
C ASP A 51 -2.70 -10.42 2.32
N TRP A 52 -1.52 -9.86 2.09
CA TRP A 52 -1.21 -9.21 0.83
C TRP A 52 -0.93 -10.27 -0.26
N LYS A 53 -1.28 -9.96 -1.51
CA LYS A 53 -0.96 -10.81 -2.65
C LYS A 53 -0.27 -10.01 -3.74
N GLU A 54 0.78 -10.59 -4.31
CA GLU A 54 1.51 -10.01 -5.44
C GLU A 54 0.61 -9.83 -6.68
N GLU A 55 -0.39 -10.70 -6.86
CA GLU A 55 -1.35 -10.63 -7.97
C GLU A 55 -2.14 -9.30 -8.02
N TRP A 56 -2.31 -8.64 -6.87
CA TRP A 56 -3.00 -7.36 -6.76
C TRP A 56 -2.09 -6.17 -7.06
N MET A 57 -0.77 -6.39 -7.02
CA MET A 57 0.21 -5.35 -7.25
C MET A 57 0.49 -5.21 -8.75
N ASP A 58 0.72 -3.99 -9.19
CA ASP A 58 1.26 -3.72 -10.51
C ASP A 58 2.80 -3.72 -10.51
N LYS A 59 3.39 -3.67 -11.70
CA LYS A 59 4.83 -3.92 -11.89
C LYS A 59 5.71 -2.86 -11.24
N ASP A 60 5.20 -1.64 -11.09
CA ASP A 60 5.90 -0.53 -10.42
C ASP A 60 5.48 -0.37 -8.94
N CYS A 61 5.06 -1.46 -8.30
CA CYS A 61 4.97 -1.50 -6.85
C CYS A 61 6.39 -1.44 -6.27
N ASP A 62 6.62 -0.50 -5.34
CA ASP A 62 7.92 -0.25 -4.72
C ASP A 62 8.09 -1.06 -3.42
N SER A 63 7.09 -0.99 -2.53
CA SER A 63 7.16 -1.66 -1.24
C SER A 63 5.77 -1.91 -0.68
N ILE A 64 5.63 -2.94 0.15
CA ILE A 64 4.42 -3.20 0.92
C ILE A 64 4.76 -3.15 2.40
N TYR A 65 3.95 -2.43 3.15
CA TYR A 65 4.05 -2.25 4.59
C TYR A 65 2.79 -2.80 5.26
N GLU A 66 2.93 -3.48 6.39
CA GLU A 66 1.83 -3.84 7.28
C GLU A 66 1.73 -2.77 8.38
N VAL A 67 0.52 -2.31 8.68
CA VAL A 67 0.25 -1.36 9.75
C VAL A 67 0.14 -2.13 11.06
N LEU A 68 1.13 -1.97 11.94
CA LEU A 68 1.19 -2.69 13.23
C LEU A 68 0.34 -2.02 14.32
N GLY A 69 0.04 -0.72 14.17
CA GLY A 69 -0.87 -0.01 15.06
C GLY A 69 -0.71 1.51 14.99
N GLU A 70 -1.79 2.23 15.31
CA GLU A 70 -1.82 3.68 15.39
C GLU A 70 -1.52 4.14 16.83
N LYS A 71 -0.26 4.42 17.16
CA LYS A 71 0.08 5.09 18.42
C LYS A 71 0.01 6.60 18.23
N ASP A 72 -1.11 7.19 18.64
CA ASP A 72 -1.26 8.59 19.06
C ASP A 72 -0.61 9.67 18.15
N LYS A 73 -0.65 9.47 16.82
CA LYS A 73 -0.18 10.34 15.69
C LYS A 73 1.01 9.82 14.88
N ASN A 74 1.62 8.69 15.24
CA ASN A 74 2.60 8.02 14.39
C ASN A 74 2.23 6.55 14.22
N PRO A 75 1.51 6.18 13.14
CA PRO A 75 1.32 4.79 12.79
C PRO A 75 2.67 4.08 12.62
N GLU A 76 2.77 2.89 13.22
CA GLU A 76 3.93 2.03 13.09
C GLU A 76 3.74 1.12 11.86
N TYR A 77 4.73 1.13 10.99
CA TYR A 77 4.70 0.40 9.73
C TYR A 77 5.83 -0.62 9.70
N GLN A 78 5.50 -1.86 9.39
CA GLN A 78 6.46 -2.92 9.16
C GLN A 78 6.59 -3.18 7.67
N LYS A 79 7.75 -2.91 7.09
CA LYS A 79 8.04 -3.27 5.70
C LYS A 79 8.02 -4.80 5.57
N ILE A 80 7.08 -5.32 4.79
CA ILE A 80 6.93 -6.75 4.53
C ILE A 80 7.78 -7.16 3.34
N ILE A 81 7.75 -6.36 2.27
CA ILE A 81 8.54 -6.62 1.06
C ILE A 81 8.90 -5.29 0.37
N SER A 82 10.01 -5.31 -0.37
CA SER A 82 10.33 -4.28 -1.37
C SER A 82 10.41 -4.97 -2.72
N LEU A 83 9.62 -4.48 -3.67
CA LEU A 83 9.59 -4.91 -5.05
C LEU A 83 10.36 -3.83 -5.83
N SER A 84 11.38 -4.23 -6.59
CA SER A 84 12.27 -3.32 -7.33
C SER A 84 12.29 -3.68 -8.80
#